data_AF-A0A674NQ40-F1
#
_entry.id   AF-A0A674NQ40-F1
#
_cell.length_a   1.000
_cell.length_b   1.000
_cell.length_c   1.000
_cell.angle_alpha   90.00
_cell.angle_beta   90.00
_cell.angle_gamma   90.00
#
_symmetry.space_group_name_H-M   'P 1'
#
loop_
_entity.id
_entity.type
_entity.pdbx_description
1 polymer ?
#
loop_
_entity_poly.entity_id
_entity_poly.type
_entity_poly.pdbx_seq_one_letter_code
_entity_poly.pdbx_strand_id
1 'polypeptide(L)'
;MRRRFLKSRFSLGIVIVCLMGLLSSLGWYLSGNKKNHTAPGRQEVPQQSVELCSGCREITDQVNRLYAQTLEKKEDKSKIFSKNHTAPVRQEVPQQVADLCSGCREIIDKVNRSYAQTLEKKEDKSKIFSKNQTAPGRQEVPQQAAELCSGCREIIDKVNRLYAQTWEKKEGKSKKFRSELRSKCQGFEKAIITQANTVVGSKIVYDGERKSSVQVTPEMFNTFPKERPFPNKTYKTCAVVGNGGILSDSGCGKMIDSAQFVIRCNMPPLNNGYQDHVGVKTDLVTANPSILVAKYGALMEKRCPFIESLRSYGNSLLLLPTFSYRRNTPVSLRAFYSIEDFGSPTRAISFNPQYLQKLDVFWRSKGLRAVRLSSGLMVASLALELCSNVHLFGFWPFSNHPHGLRTLKNHYYDDIPPKKKFHAMPVEFELLLKLHTEGVLRLHLDDCVPGEVNLMGSTGGDGRP
;
A
#
# COMPACT_ATOMS: atom_id res chain seq x y z
N MET A 1 22.37 -33.49 -49.77
CA MET A 1 23.11 -33.88 -48.55
C MET A 1 24.35 -33.01 -48.24
N ARG A 2 24.41 -31.71 -48.59
CA ARG A 2 25.55 -30.82 -48.26
C ARG A 2 25.23 -29.59 -47.38
N ARG A 3 23.98 -29.42 -46.92
CA ARG A 3 23.57 -28.29 -46.06
C ARG A 3 23.35 -28.62 -44.57
N ARG A 4 23.47 -29.89 -44.15
CA ARG A 4 23.38 -30.29 -42.73
C ARG A 4 24.73 -30.46 -42.01
N PHE A 5 25.86 -30.49 -42.72
CA PHE A 5 27.19 -30.64 -42.11
C PHE A 5 27.85 -29.31 -41.66
N LEU A 6 27.43 -28.15 -42.18
CA LEU A 6 28.06 -26.87 -41.81
C LEU A 6 27.55 -26.25 -40.50
N LYS A 7 26.32 -26.58 -40.05
CA LYS A 7 25.78 -26.08 -38.77
C LYS A 7 26.36 -26.79 -37.54
N SER A 8 26.90 -28.02 -37.71
CA SER A 8 27.49 -28.77 -36.60
C SER A 8 28.90 -28.31 -36.23
N ARG A 9 29.69 -27.75 -37.18
CA ARG A 9 31.07 -27.30 -36.88
C ARG A 9 31.13 -25.91 -36.25
N PHE A 10 30.15 -25.05 -36.54
CA PHE A 10 30.03 -23.72 -35.90
C PHE A 10 29.62 -23.82 -34.42
N SER A 11 28.75 -24.78 -34.07
CA SER A 11 28.34 -25.00 -32.68
C SER A 11 29.44 -25.63 -31.82
N LEU A 12 30.34 -26.44 -32.41
CA LEU A 12 31.44 -27.07 -31.69
C LEU A 12 32.59 -26.09 -31.42
N GLY A 13 32.86 -25.16 -32.35
CA GLY A 13 33.90 -24.12 -32.18
C GLY A 13 33.61 -23.16 -31.03
N ILE A 14 32.35 -22.75 -30.85
CA ILE A 14 31.95 -21.84 -29.76
C ILE A 14 32.08 -22.54 -28.39
N VAL A 15 31.73 -23.82 -28.31
CA VAL A 15 31.83 -24.60 -27.06
C VAL A 15 33.30 -24.83 -26.67
N ILE A 16 34.20 -25.06 -27.63
CA ILE A 16 35.64 -25.23 -27.38
C ILE A 16 36.27 -23.91 -26.89
N VAL A 17 35.91 -22.76 -27.48
CA VAL A 17 36.44 -21.46 -27.05
C VAL A 17 35.97 -21.09 -25.63
N CYS A 18 34.72 -21.40 -25.27
CA CYS A 18 34.21 -21.18 -23.91
C CYS A 18 34.85 -22.11 -22.87
N LEU A 19 35.14 -23.38 -23.22
CA LEU A 19 35.82 -24.32 -22.32
C LEU A 19 37.29 -23.97 -22.09
N MET A 20 37.99 -23.46 -23.11
CA MET A 20 39.38 -23.01 -23.00
C MET A 20 39.52 -21.77 -22.09
N GLY A 21 38.54 -20.85 -22.09
CA GLY A 21 38.50 -19.70 -21.19
C GLY A 21 38.19 -20.04 -19.72
N LEU A 22 37.43 -21.11 -19.49
CA LEU A 22 37.16 -21.62 -18.14
C LEU A 22 38.38 -22.37 -17.57
N LEU A 23 39.13 -23.10 -18.40
CA LEU A 23 40.34 -23.81 -17.98
C LEU A 23 41.51 -22.86 -17.67
N SER A 24 41.66 -21.74 -18.39
CA SER A 24 42.68 -20.74 -18.09
C SER A 24 42.40 -19.99 -16.78
N SER A 25 41.13 -19.74 -16.48
CA SER A 25 40.68 -19.10 -15.23
C SER A 25 40.87 -20.04 -14.02
N LEU A 26 40.65 -21.35 -14.22
CA LEU A 26 40.88 -22.36 -13.18
C LEU A 26 42.38 -22.60 -12.93
N GLY A 27 43.21 -22.53 -13.97
CA GLY A 27 44.68 -22.63 -13.84
C GLY A 27 45.29 -21.47 -13.05
N TRP A 28 44.75 -20.25 -13.20
CA TRP A 28 45.14 -19.08 -12.40
C TRP A 28 44.69 -19.20 -10.93
N TYR A 29 43.52 -19.79 -10.69
CA TYR A 29 42.98 -19.94 -9.33
C TYR A 29 43.65 -21.09 -8.55
N LEU A 30 44.12 -22.13 -9.24
CA LEU A 30 44.77 -23.30 -8.64
C LEU A 30 46.29 -23.15 -8.50
N SER A 31 46.92 -22.23 -9.24
CA SER A 31 48.35 -21.90 -9.07
C SER A 31 48.53 -20.83 -7.98
N GLY A 32 48.19 -21.19 -6.74
CA GLY A 32 48.42 -20.35 -5.57
C GLY A 32 49.91 -20.25 -5.25
N ASN A 33 50.55 -19.15 -5.64
CA ASN A 33 51.90 -18.84 -5.16
C ASN A 33 51.80 -17.85 -3.99
N LYS A 34 51.80 -18.39 -2.77
CA LYS A 34 51.97 -17.65 -1.52
C LYS A 34 53.40 -17.10 -1.45
N LYS A 35 53.57 -15.78 -1.43
CA LYS A 35 54.71 -15.15 -0.76
C LYS A 35 54.22 -13.99 0.11
N ASN A 36 54.60 -14.08 1.38
CA ASN A 36 54.34 -13.14 2.46
C ASN A 36 54.87 -11.74 2.11
N HIS A 37 54.06 -10.70 2.21
CA HIS A 37 54.54 -9.36 2.51
C HIS A 37 53.56 -8.62 3.42
N THR A 38 54.11 -8.24 4.57
CA THR A 38 53.61 -7.29 5.57
C THR A 38 53.09 -6.00 4.95
N ALA A 39 52.01 -5.46 5.53
CA ALA A 39 51.33 -4.25 5.08
C ALA A 39 52.24 -3.00 5.17
N PRO A 40 52.39 -2.23 4.08
CA PRO A 40 52.77 -0.83 4.16
C PRO A 40 51.54 0.08 4.13
N GLY A 41 51.67 1.19 4.84
CA GLY A 41 50.61 2.16 5.12
C GLY A 41 50.00 2.86 3.90
N ARG A 42 48.91 3.55 4.20
CA ARG A 42 48.10 4.42 3.34
C ARG A 42 48.99 5.33 2.47
N GLN A 43 48.96 5.14 1.16
CA GLN A 43 49.40 6.14 0.19
C GLN A 43 48.18 6.90 -0.33
N GLU A 44 48.16 8.21 -0.08
CA GLU A 44 47.21 9.15 -0.66
C GLU A 44 47.44 9.27 -2.18
N VAL A 45 46.37 9.16 -2.96
CA VAL A 45 46.38 9.43 -4.40
C VAL A 45 46.19 10.95 -4.60
N PRO A 46 47.01 11.65 -5.41
CA PRO A 46 46.88 13.09 -5.59
C PRO A 46 45.58 13.44 -6.32
N GLN A 47 44.85 14.38 -5.74
CA GLN A 47 43.63 14.96 -6.27
C GLN A 47 44.00 15.94 -7.41
N GLN A 48 43.95 15.49 -8.67
CA GLN A 48 43.96 16.41 -9.81
C GLN A 48 42.56 17.01 -9.95
N SER A 49 42.42 18.26 -9.53
CA SER A 49 41.25 19.11 -9.80
C SER A 49 41.15 19.37 -11.31
N VAL A 50 40.11 18.84 -11.95
CA VAL A 50 39.72 19.30 -13.29
C VAL A 50 39.03 20.65 -13.08
N GLU A 51 39.76 21.76 -13.24
CA GLU A 51 39.16 23.09 -13.24
C GLU A 51 38.31 23.27 -14.50
N LEU A 52 37.01 23.46 -14.31
CA LEU A 52 36.14 23.94 -15.39
C LEU A 52 36.59 25.33 -15.83
N CYS A 53 36.69 25.55 -17.14
CA CYS A 53 36.92 26.88 -17.70
C CYS A 53 35.80 27.84 -17.28
N SER A 54 36.11 29.15 -17.23
CA SER A 54 35.20 30.19 -16.74
C SER A 54 33.80 30.11 -17.37
N GLY A 55 33.73 29.86 -18.69
CA GLY A 55 32.46 29.71 -19.40
C GLY A 55 31.62 28.49 -18.99
N CYS A 56 32.25 27.36 -18.65
CA CYS A 56 31.51 26.18 -18.19
C CYS A 56 31.02 26.33 -16.74
N ARG A 57 31.74 27.10 -15.92
CA ARG A 57 31.31 27.43 -14.56
C ARG A 57 30.06 28.31 -14.60
N GLU A 58 30.05 29.30 -15.48
CA GLU A 58 28.91 30.22 -15.63
C GLU A 58 27.63 29.55 -16.17
N ILE A 59 27.76 28.64 -17.15
CA ILE A 59 26.63 27.84 -17.66
C ILE A 59 26.10 26.89 -16.57
N THR A 60 26.99 26.25 -15.83
CA THR A 60 26.59 25.34 -14.73
C THR A 60 25.83 26.11 -13.64
N ASP A 61 26.29 27.31 -13.30
CA ASP A 61 25.61 28.18 -12.34
C ASP A 61 24.27 28.72 -12.88
N GLN A 62 24.16 29.03 -14.17
CA GLN A 62 22.88 29.42 -14.79
C GLN A 62 21.86 28.26 -14.81
N VAL A 63 22.30 27.03 -15.12
CA VAL A 63 21.44 25.84 -15.09
C VAL A 63 21.00 25.53 -13.66
N ASN A 64 21.90 25.60 -12.70
CA ASN A 64 21.58 25.38 -11.29
C ASN A 64 20.62 26.46 -10.74
N ARG A 65 20.78 27.72 -11.15
CA ARG A 65 19.84 28.81 -10.81
C ARG A 65 18.46 28.61 -11.43
N LEU A 66 18.37 28.20 -12.69
CA LEU A 66 17.10 27.86 -13.33
C LEU A 66 16.42 26.65 -12.66
N TYR A 67 17.20 25.65 -12.25
CA TYR A 67 16.69 24.49 -11.53
C TYR A 67 16.15 24.88 -10.13
N ALA A 68 16.86 25.74 -9.40
CA ALA A 68 16.43 26.29 -8.11
C ALA A 68 15.16 27.14 -8.24
N GLN A 69 15.07 28.02 -9.24
CA GLN A 69 13.86 28.81 -9.52
C GLN A 69 12.66 27.95 -9.93
N THR A 70 12.90 26.77 -10.51
CA THR A 70 11.83 25.81 -10.85
C THR A 70 11.34 25.03 -9.63
N LEU A 71 12.18 24.88 -8.61
CA LEU A 71 11.83 24.30 -7.31
C LEU A 71 11.04 25.29 -6.45
N GLU A 72 11.44 26.57 -6.41
CA GLU A 72 10.69 27.63 -5.71
C GLU A 72 9.30 27.89 -6.34
N LYS A 73 9.18 27.87 -7.69
CA LYS A 73 7.87 27.95 -8.38
C LYS A 73 6.96 26.74 -8.15
N LYS A 74 7.47 25.62 -7.61
CA LYS A 74 6.64 24.48 -7.18
C LYS A 74 6.14 24.64 -5.75
N GLU A 75 6.87 25.36 -4.89
CA GLU A 75 6.42 25.66 -3.52
C GLU A 75 5.34 26.75 -3.49
N ASP A 76 5.40 27.71 -4.42
CA ASP A 76 4.44 28.83 -4.46
C ASP A 76 3.09 28.49 -5.12
N LYS A 77 2.99 27.39 -5.86
CA LYS A 77 1.70 26.89 -6.40
C LYS A 77 0.79 26.26 -5.34
N SER A 78 1.22 26.22 -4.08
CA SER A 78 0.37 25.85 -2.94
C SER A 78 -0.50 27.00 -2.42
N LYS A 79 -0.35 28.22 -2.96
CA LYS A 79 -1.21 29.37 -2.62
C LYS A 79 -1.62 30.09 -3.92
N ILE A 80 -2.91 30.42 -4.02
CA ILE A 80 -3.58 31.18 -5.09
C ILE A 80 -4.07 30.33 -6.29
N PHE A 81 -5.33 29.87 -6.20
CA PHE A 81 -6.18 29.69 -7.38
C PHE A 81 -7.39 30.63 -7.24
N SER A 82 -7.21 31.85 -7.75
CA SER A 82 -8.32 32.75 -8.08
C SER A 82 -7.86 33.67 -9.20
N LYS A 83 -8.62 33.58 -10.30
CA LYS A 83 -8.71 34.49 -11.47
C LYS A 83 -7.64 34.33 -12.56
N ASN A 84 -8.21 34.14 -13.76
CA ASN A 84 -7.78 34.59 -15.09
C ASN A 84 -6.46 35.38 -15.12
N HIS A 85 -5.52 34.99 -15.97
CA HIS A 85 -4.98 35.88 -17.00
C HIS A 85 -3.96 35.21 -17.94
N THR A 86 -4.16 35.47 -19.23
CA THR A 86 -3.20 35.84 -20.31
C THR A 86 -1.88 35.09 -20.52
N ALA A 87 -1.59 34.83 -21.80
CA ALA A 87 -0.37 34.20 -22.30
C ALA A 87 0.92 34.97 -21.92
N PRO A 88 2.04 34.27 -21.62
CA PRO A 88 3.31 34.94 -21.38
C PRO A 88 4.08 35.24 -22.68
N VAL A 89 4.69 36.43 -22.64
CA VAL A 89 5.49 37.15 -23.63
C VAL A 89 6.77 36.39 -24.02
N ARG A 90 7.17 36.47 -25.30
CA ARG A 90 8.49 36.06 -25.83
C ARG A 90 9.59 36.86 -25.13
N GLN A 91 10.53 36.18 -24.45
CA GLN A 91 11.84 36.76 -24.14
C GLN A 91 12.86 36.21 -25.14
N GLU A 92 13.44 37.10 -25.94
CA GLU A 92 14.58 36.81 -26.82
C GLU A 92 15.87 36.68 -25.97
N VAL A 93 16.70 35.68 -26.29
CA VAL A 93 18.01 35.46 -25.65
C VAL A 93 19.05 36.37 -26.34
N PRO A 94 19.88 37.13 -25.59
CA PRO A 94 20.87 38.02 -26.20
C PRO A 94 21.94 37.27 -27.00
N GLN A 95 22.26 37.85 -28.15
CA GLN A 95 23.19 37.33 -29.13
C GLN A 95 24.63 37.75 -28.78
N GLN A 96 25.31 36.94 -27.97
CA GLN A 96 26.77 37.00 -27.83
C GLN A 96 27.35 35.58 -27.92
N VAL A 97 27.66 35.18 -29.16
CA VAL A 97 28.41 33.97 -29.47
C VAL A 97 29.82 34.38 -29.83
N ALA A 98 30.71 34.39 -28.86
CA ALA A 98 32.15 34.45 -29.11
C ALA A 98 32.83 33.41 -28.21
N ASP A 99 33.53 32.49 -28.87
CA ASP A 99 34.50 31.52 -28.31
C ASP A 99 33.98 30.32 -27.52
N LEU A 100 33.04 29.56 -28.12
CA LEU A 100 32.85 28.16 -27.75
C LEU A 100 33.86 27.23 -28.43
N CYS A 101 34.52 26.36 -27.67
CA CYS A 101 35.34 25.28 -28.23
C CYS A 101 34.47 24.33 -29.09
N SER A 102 35.09 23.63 -30.05
CA SER A 102 34.38 22.76 -31.00
C SER A 102 33.51 21.70 -30.31
N GLY A 103 33.97 21.15 -29.17
CA GLY A 103 33.21 20.18 -28.37
C GLY A 103 31.95 20.75 -27.72
N CYS A 104 31.96 22.01 -27.27
CA CYS A 104 30.78 22.63 -26.67
C CYS A 104 29.72 23.01 -27.70
N ARG A 105 30.13 23.39 -28.92
CA ARG A 105 29.19 23.60 -30.05
C ARG A 105 28.44 22.31 -30.39
N GLU A 106 29.14 21.18 -30.43
CA GLU A 106 28.53 19.89 -30.76
C GLU A 106 27.52 19.42 -29.69
N ILE A 107 27.80 19.68 -28.41
CA ILE A 107 26.91 19.35 -27.29
C ILE A 107 25.66 20.25 -27.31
N ILE A 108 25.83 21.56 -27.51
CA ILE A 108 24.70 22.50 -27.61
C ILE A 108 23.80 22.14 -28.79
N ASP A 109 24.36 21.81 -29.94
CA ASP A 109 23.58 21.37 -31.09
C ASP A 109 22.83 20.04 -30.83
N LYS A 110 23.44 19.10 -30.10
CA LYS A 110 22.78 17.85 -29.68
C LYS A 110 21.62 18.11 -28.72
N VAL A 111 21.80 19.02 -27.75
CA VAL A 111 20.74 19.41 -26.80
C VAL A 111 19.62 20.15 -27.52
N ASN A 112 19.94 21.11 -28.40
CA ASN A 112 18.95 21.86 -29.17
C ASN A 112 18.16 20.96 -30.12
N ARG A 113 18.81 20.00 -30.79
CA ARG A 113 18.11 18.99 -31.61
C ARG A 113 17.21 18.09 -30.77
N SER A 114 17.67 17.65 -29.60
CA SER A 114 16.85 16.84 -28.69
C SER A 114 15.64 17.63 -28.16
N TYR A 115 15.82 18.92 -27.89
CA TYR A 115 14.74 19.80 -27.41
C TYR A 115 13.72 20.09 -28.52
N ALA A 116 14.18 20.39 -29.74
CA ALA A 116 13.31 20.58 -30.91
C ALA A 116 12.49 19.31 -31.25
N GLN A 117 13.10 18.12 -31.22
CA GLN A 117 12.40 16.84 -31.41
C GLN A 117 11.36 16.55 -30.30
N THR A 118 11.57 17.09 -29.10
CA THR A 118 10.63 16.96 -27.98
C THR A 118 9.47 17.94 -28.11
N LEU A 119 9.70 19.11 -28.72
CA LEU A 119 8.68 20.11 -29.03
C LEU A 119 7.79 19.69 -30.21
N GLU A 120 8.36 19.15 -31.30
CA GLU A 120 7.58 18.61 -32.42
C GLU A 120 6.68 17.44 -32.00
N LYS A 121 7.18 16.53 -31.13
CA LYS A 121 6.37 15.45 -30.53
C LYS A 121 5.25 15.95 -29.60
N LYS A 122 5.37 17.18 -29.05
CA LYS A 122 4.32 17.82 -28.26
C LYS A 122 3.31 18.55 -29.15
N GLU A 123 3.74 19.18 -30.24
CA GLU A 123 2.86 19.84 -31.20
C GLU A 123 2.00 18.84 -31.97
N ASP A 124 2.56 17.69 -32.40
CA ASP A 124 1.80 16.61 -33.03
C ASP A 124 0.74 16.02 -32.08
N LYS A 125 1.06 15.86 -30.80
CA LYS A 125 0.09 15.43 -29.78
C LYS A 125 -0.98 16.49 -29.51
N SER A 126 -0.65 17.78 -29.62
CA SER A 126 -1.62 18.87 -29.43
C SER A 126 -2.55 19.05 -30.64
N LYS A 127 -2.05 18.82 -31.88
CA LYS A 127 -2.86 18.88 -33.10
C LYS A 127 -3.82 17.70 -33.24
N ILE A 128 -3.47 16.53 -32.68
CA ILE A 128 -4.39 15.39 -32.55
C ILE A 128 -5.46 15.66 -31.46
N PHE A 129 -5.15 16.45 -30.43
CA PHE A 129 -6.07 16.79 -29.34
C PHE A 129 -7.02 17.98 -29.65
N SER A 130 -6.66 18.86 -30.59
CA SER A 130 -7.40 20.12 -30.83
C SER A 130 -8.52 20.05 -31.87
N LYS A 131 -8.83 18.88 -32.45
CA LYS A 131 -9.91 18.74 -33.45
C LYS A 131 -11.24 18.15 -32.92
N ASN A 132 -11.33 17.81 -31.62
CA ASN A 132 -12.54 17.22 -31.03
C ASN A 132 -12.98 17.91 -29.72
N GLN A 133 -13.16 19.24 -29.74
CA GLN A 133 -13.89 19.94 -28.67
C GLN A 133 -14.87 20.96 -29.26
N THR A 134 -16.00 20.47 -29.74
CA THR A 134 -17.28 21.14 -29.49
C THR A 134 -17.78 20.69 -28.12
N ALA A 135 -18.21 21.63 -27.29
CA ALA A 135 -18.75 21.35 -25.96
C ALA A 135 -19.90 20.32 -26.06
N PRO A 136 -19.88 19.22 -25.28
CA PRO A 136 -21.10 18.45 -25.10
C PRO A 136 -22.00 19.28 -24.17
N GLY A 137 -23.05 19.86 -24.72
CA GLY A 137 -24.26 20.08 -23.93
C GLY A 137 -24.65 18.78 -23.24
N ARG A 138 -25.31 18.87 -22.08
CA ARG A 138 -25.80 17.70 -21.31
C ARG A 138 -26.39 16.65 -22.26
N GLN A 139 -25.59 15.66 -22.61
CA GLN A 139 -26.07 14.40 -23.12
C GLN A 139 -26.35 13.59 -21.88
N GLU A 140 -27.63 13.34 -21.63
CA GLU A 140 -28.04 12.20 -20.84
C GLU A 140 -27.34 10.98 -21.46
N VAL A 141 -26.29 10.52 -20.80
CA VAL A 141 -25.71 9.21 -21.09
C VAL A 141 -26.88 8.25 -20.92
N PRO A 142 -27.27 7.47 -21.95
CA PRO A 142 -28.23 6.41 -21.73
C PRO A 142 -27.65 5.57 -20.60
N GLN A 143 -28.36 5.47 -19.48
CA GLN A 143 -28.07 4.48 -18.46
C GLN A 143 -28.11 3.14 -19.17
N GLN A 144 -26.97 2.67 -19.69
CA GLN A 144 -26.75 1.26 -19.93
C GLN A 144 -27.02 0.66 -18.56
N ALA A 145 -28.15 -0.03 -18.44
CA ALA A 145 -28.57 -0.67 -17.22
C ALA A 145 -27.36 -1.49 -16.75
N ALA A 146 -26.71 -1.02 -15.69
CA ALA A 146 -25.53 -1.69 -15.17
C ALA A 146 -25.94 -3.13 -14.94
N GLU A 147 -25.29 -4.09 -15.61
CA GLU A 147 -25.58 -5.50 -15.39
C GLU A 147 -25.42 -5.75 -13.90
N LEU A 148 -26.55 -6.03 -13.24
CA LEU A 148 -26.60 -6.31 -11.82
C LEU A 148 -25.76 -7.56 -11.57
N CYS A 149 -24.85 -7.51 -10.60
CA CYS A 149 -24.15 -8.72 -10.22
C CYS A 149 -25.13 -9.82 -9.79
N SER A 150 -24.76 -11.06 -10.09
CA SER A 150 -25.57 -12.24 -9.76
C SER A 150 -25.83 -12.30 -8.24
N GLY A 151 -27.10 -12.41 -7.86
CA GLY A 151 -27.56 -12.42 -6.46
C GLY A 151 -27.57 -11.06 -5.75
N CYS A 152 -27.13 -9.98 -6.40
CA CYS A 152 -27.01 -8.67 -5.75
C CYS A 152 -28.35 -8.00 -5.50
N ARG A 153 -29.38 -8.28 -6.32
CA ARG A 153 -30.71 -7.69 -6.14
C ARG A 153 -31.28 -7.99 -4.75
N GLU A 154 -31.30 -9.25 -4.34
CA GLU A 154 -31.84 -9.67 -3.05
C GLU A 154 -31.09 -9.04 -1.86
N ILE A 155 -29.76 -8.97 -1.96
CA ILE A 155 -28.90 -8.39 -0.92
C ILE A 155 -29.07 -6.87 -0.86
N ILE A 156 -29.15 -6.20 -2.01
CA ILE A 156 -29.36 -4.76 -2.08
C ILE A 156 -30.76 -4.41 -1.54
N ASP A 157 -31.80 -5.15 -1.90
CA ASP A 157 -33.16 -4.94 -1.38
C ASP A 157 -33.22 -5.16 0.14
N LYS A 158 -32.47 -6.14 0.66
CA LYS A 158 -32.30 -6.36 2.09
C LYS A 158 -31.60 -5.18 2.75
N VAL A 159 -30.49 -4.70 2.19
CA VAL A 159 -29.74 -3.53 2.69
C VAL A 159 -30.63 -2.29 2.68
N ASN A 160 -31.32 -1.99 1.59
CA ASN A 160 -32.20 -0.83 1.48
C ASN A 160 -33.29 -0.82 2.56
N ARG A 161 -33.92 -1.98 2.84
CA ARG A 161 -34.92 -2.09 3.93
C ARG A 161 -34.33 -1.87 5.33
N LEU A 162 -33.10 -2.33 5.55
CA LEU A 162 -32.42 -2.20 6.84
C LEU A 162 -31.95 -0.76 7.07
N TYR A 163 -31.39 -0.12 6.05
CA TYR A 163 -30.84 1.25 6.13
C TYR A 163 -31.91 2.34 6.05
N ALA A 164 -33.16 1.99 5.69
CA ALA A 164 -34.31 2.87 5.88
C ALA A 164 -34.64 3.12 7.37
N GLN A 165 -34.10 2.31 8.29
CA GLN A 165 -34.32 2.45 9.73
C GLN A 165 -33.11 3.12 10.39
N THR A 166 -33.36 3.92 11.42
CA THR A 166 -32.27 4.51 12.22
C THR A 166 -31.52 3.41 12.97
N TRP A 167 -30.22 3.29 12.69
CA TRP A 167 -29.37 2.37 13.43
C TRP A 167 -29.18 2.81 14.88
N GLU A 168 -29.36 1.89 15.82
CA GLU A 168 -29.15 2.14 17.24
C GLU A 168 -28.22 1.08 17.84
N LYS A 169 -27.25 1.53 18.63
CA LYS A 169 -26.37 0.63 19.36
C LYS A 169 -27.15 -0.13 20.43
N LYS A 170 -26.97 -1.46 20.49
CA LYS A 170 -27.54 -2.29 21.56
C LYS A 170 -26.44 -2.73 22.52
N GLU A 171 -26.14 -1.88 23.51
CA GLU A 171 -24.99 -2.04 24.42
C GLU A 171 -24.90 -3.43 25.06
N GLY A 172 -26.04 -4.02 25.48
CA GLY A 172 -26.09 -5.37 26.02
C GLY A 172 -25.65 -6.45 25.02
N LYS A 173 -26.10 -6.35 23.76
CA LYS A 173 -25.69 -7.27 22.68
C LYS A 173 -24.23 -7.05 22.30
N SER A 174 -23.77 -5.79 22.22
CA SER A 174 -22.36 -5.47 21.94
C SER A 174 -21.42 -6.04 23.02
N LYS A 175 -21.75 -5.84 24.31
CA LYS A 175 -20.97 -6.40 25.43
C LYS A 175 -20.98 -7.91 25.43
N LYS A 176 -22.14 -8.54 25.20
CA LYS A 176 -22.26 -10.01 25.11
C LYS A 176 -21.39 -10.57 23.98
N PHE A 177 -21.47 -10.00 22.78
CA PHE A 177 -20.66 -10.43 21.64
C PHE A 177 -19.17 -10.26 21.91
N ARG A 178 -18.75 -9.11 22.44
CA ARG A 178 -17.35 -8.86 22.83
C ARG A 178 -16.86 -9.87 23.86
N SER A 179 -17.66 -10.16 24.89
CA SER A 179 -17.32 -11.16 25.91
C SER A 179 -17.18 -12.56 25.32
N GLU A 180 -18.10 -12.95 24.44
CA GLU A 180 -18.05 -14.24 23.74
C GLU A 180 -16.76 -14.34 22.92
N LEU A 181 -16.47 -13.35 22.07
CA LEU A 181 -15.28 -13.33 21.22
C LEU A 181 -13.98 -13.32 22.05
N ARG A 182 -13.89 -12.47 23.08
CA ARG A 182 -12.74 -12.41 24.00
C ARG A 182 -12.50 -13.74 24.71
N SER A 183 -13.55 -14.42 25.15
CA SER A 183 -13.44 -15.72 25.83
C SER A 183 -12.85 -16.81 24.94
N LYS A 184 -13.10 -16.73 23.62
CA LYS A 184 -12.63 -17.73 22.64
C LYS A 184 -11.28 -17.37 22.04
N CYS A 185 -11.03 -16.10 21.76
CA CYS A 185 -9.90 -15.66 20.93
C CYS A 185 -8.80 -14.96 21.72
N GLN A 186 -9.15 -14.21 22.78
CA GLN A 186 -8.21 -13.47 23.63
C GLN A 186 -7.38 -12.43 22.85
N GLY A 187 -7.98 -11.70 21.92
CA GLY A 187 -7.29 -10.77 21.02
C GLY A 187 -6.46 -9.71 21.72
N PHE A 188 -6.89 -9.24 22.90
CA PHE A 188 -6.11 -8.29 23.69
C PHE A 188 -4.72 -8.82 24.11
N GLU A 189 -4.62 -10.09 24.50
CA GLU A 189 -3.37 -10.71 24.99
C GLU A 189 -2.63 -11.51 23.92
N LYS A 190 -3.38 -12.06 22.96
CA LYS A 190 -2.90 -13.10 22.05
C LYS A 190 -2.96 -12.70 20.59
N ALA A 191 -3.52 -11.55 20.19
CA ALA A 191 -3.58 -11.21 18.76
C ALA A 191 -2.20 -11.00 18.13
N ILE A 192 -1.24 -10.53 18.91
CA ILE A 192 0.09 -10.14 18.43
C ILE A 192 1.15 -11.06 19.05
N ILE A 193 2.14 -11.46 18.26
CA ILE A 193 3.34 -12.12 18.80
C ILE A 193 4.17 -11.09 19.57
N THR A 194 4.56 -11.46 20.79
CA THR A 194 5.43 -10.66 21.65
C THR A 194 6.53 -11.54 22.21
N GLN A 195 7.60 -10.92 22.70
CA GLN A 195 8.64 -11.64 23.43
C GLN A 195 8.08 -12.36 24.67
N ALA A 196 7.06 -11.77 25.31
CA ALA A 196 6.40 -12.34 26.48
C ALA A 196 5.56 -13.61 26.19
N ASN A 197 4.98 -13.72 25.00
CA ASN A 197 4.10 -14.85 24.65
C ASN A 197 4.73 -15.88 23.70
N THR A 198 5.91 -15.59 23.15
CA THR A 198 6.60 -16.43 22.16
C THR A 198 8.11 -16.35 22.39
N VAL A 199 8.66 -17.36 23.08
CA VAL A 199 10.08 -17.39 23.51
C VAL A 199 10.99 -18.05 22.47
N VAL A 200 12.29 -17.73 22.53
CA VAL A 200 13.33 -18.40 21.73
C VAL A 200 13.26 -19.92 21.91
N GLY A 201 13.44 -20.66 20.81
CA GLY A 201 13.39 -22.12 20.79
C GLY A 201 11.99 -22.72 20.72
N SER A 202 10.93 -21.94 20.99
CA SER A 202 9.55 -22.41 20.86
C SER A 202 9.15 -22.63 19.39
N LYS A 203 8.08 -23.40 19.15
CA LYS A 203 7.56 -23.68 17.80
C LYS A 203 6.31 -22.84 17.52
N ILE A 204 6.33 -22.14 16.40
CA ILE A 204 5.15 -21.44 15.85
C ILE A 204 4.56 -22.31 14.73
N VAL A 205 3.33 -22.79 14.90
CA VAL A 205 2.58 -23.50 13.86
C VAL A 205 1.91 -22.48 12.95
N TYR A 206 2.08 -22.65 11.64
CA TYR A 206 1.49 -21.74 10.65
C TYR A 206 -0.04 -21.90 10.58
N ASP A 207 -0.80 -20.80 10.64
CA ASP A 207 -2.27 -20.89 10.66
C ASP A 207 -2.89 -21.31 9.31
N GLY A 208 -2.26 -20.92 8.20
CA GLY A 208 -2.65 -21.27 6.83
C GLY A 208 -2.00 -22.56 6.30
N GLU A 209 -0.95 -23.07 6.97
CA GLU A 209 -0.23 -24.30 6.65
C GLU A 209 -0.06 -25.15 7.93
N ARG A 210 -1.17 -25.64 8.48
CA ARG A 210 -1.22 -26.25 9.84
C ARG A 210 -0.30 -27.45 10.08
N LYS A 211 0.23 -28.06 9.01
CA LYS A 211 1.22 -29.16 9.08
C LYS A 211 2.67 -28.70 9.15
N SER A 212 2.91 -27.40 8.98
CA SER A 212 4.24 -26.78 9.04
C SER A 212 4.37 -25.95 10.32
N SER A 213 5.59 -25.88 10.83
CA SER A 213 5.98 -24.98 11.91
C SER A 213 7.36 -24.39 11.67
N VAL A 214 7.68 -23.30 12.35
CA VAL A 214 9.01 -22.70 12.42
C VAL A 214 9.45 -22.60 13.87
N GLN A 215 10.74 -22.85 14.14
CA GLN A 215 11.31 -22.64 15.45
C GLN A 215 11.74 -21.18 15.59
N VAL A 216 11.46 -20.57 16.74
CA VAL A 216 11.81 -19.17 17.01
C VAL A 216 13.31 -19.05 17.23
N THR A 217 14.00 -18.39 16.32
CA THR A 217 15.44 -18.08 16.47
C THR A 217 15.64 -16.79 17.27
N PRO A 218 16.85 -16.52 17.80
CA PRO A 218 17.15 -15.24 18.46
C PRO A 218 16.90 -14.02 17.56
N GLU A 219 17.24 -14.10 16.28
CA GLU A 219 17.05 -13.02 15.31
C GLU A 219 15.56 -12.72 15.10
N MET A 220 14.74 -13.78 14.97
CA MET A 220 13.29 -13.63 14.89
C MET A 220 12.71 -13.04 16.18
N PHE A 221 13.15 -13.53 17.33
CA PHE A 221 12.68 -13.05 18.63
C PHE A 221 12.95 -11.56 18.84
N ASN A 222 14.08 -11.06 18.36
CA ASN A 222 14.43 -9.63 18.43
C ASN A 222 13.48 -8.74 17.60
N THR A 223 12.82 -9.27 16.57
CA THR A 223 11.79 -8.54 15.82
C THR A 223 10.46 -8.45 16.56
N PHE A 224 10.24 -9.25 17.60
CA PHE A 224 9.00 -9.25 18.36
C PHE A 224 8.98 -8.08 19.34
N PRO A 225 7.86 -7.34 19.47
CA PRO A 225 7.75 -6.32 20.50
C PRO A 225 7.83 -6.95 21.89
N LYS A 226 8.52 -6.25 22.81
CA LYS A 226 8.69 -6.70 24.20
C LYS A 226 7.34 -6.90 24.90
N GLU A 227 6.48 -5.89 24.73
CA GLU A 227 5.13 -5.86 25.28
C GLU A 227 4.09 -5.82 24.16
N ARG A 228 2.84 -6.07 24.53
CA ARG A 228 1.70 -5.89 23.63
C ARG A 228 1.62 -4.44 23.13
N PRO A 229 1.26 -4.22 21.85
CA PRO A 229 1.21 -2.88 21.28
C PRO A 229 -0.07 -2.10 21.62
N PHE A 230 -1.02 -2.74 22.31
CA PHE A 230 -2.30 -2.13 22.69
C PHE A 230 -2.32 -1.80 24.19
N PRO A 231 -2.83 -0.62 24.58
CA PRO A 231 -2.91 -0.21 25.98
C PRO A 231 -3.88 -1.11 26.75
N ASN A 232 -3.69 -1.24 28.06
CA ASN A 232 -4.61 -1.96 28.95
C ASN A 232 -5.90 -1.18 29.23
N LYS A 233 -6.55 -0.74 28.16
CA LYS A 233 -7.78 0.05 28.17
C LYS A 233 -8.58 -0.26 26.91
N THR A 234 -9.90 -0.29 27.05
CA THR A 234 -10.80 -0.39 25.90
C THR A 234 -10.91 0.96 25.21
N TYR A 235 -10.69 1.02 23.91
CA TYR A 235 -10.89 2.24 23.11
C TYR A 235 -12.37 2.59 23.04
N LYS A 236 -12.73 3.87 23.08
CA LYS A 236 -14.13 4.30 22.97
C LYS A 236 -14.69 3.99 21.58
N THR A 237 -13.98 4.41 20.54
CA THR A 237 -14.46 4.27 19.16
C THR A 237 -13.33 3.86 18.23
N CYS A 238 -13.59 2.83 17.42
CA CYS A 238 -12.68 2.36 16.39
C CYS A 238 -13.35 2.42 15.02
N ALA A 239 -12.60 2.90 14.03
CA ALA A 239 -12.97 2.80 12.62
C ALA A 239 -12.12 1.71 11.96
N VAL A 240 -12.75 0.75 11.32
CA VAL A 240 -12.08 -0.25 10.49
C VAL A 240 -12.42 0.04 9.04
N VAL A 241 -11.40 0.34 8.25
CA VAL A 241 -11.52 0.78 6.87
C VAL A 241 -11.06 -0.37 5.97
N GLY A 242 -12.04 -1.03 5.35
CA GLY A 242 -11.84 -1.92 4.21
C GLY A 242 -11.55 -1.14 2.93
N ASN A 243 -11.32 -1.85 1.83
CA ASN A 243 -10.85 -1.23 0.60
C ASN A 243 -11.91 -1.12 -0.49
N GLY A 244 -13.17 -1.51 -0.21
CA GLY A 244 -14.23 -1.61 -1.22
C GLY A 244 -14.49 -0.30 -1.95
N GLY A 245 -14.80 -0.39 -3.25
CA GLY A 245 -15.08 0.77 -4.10
C GLY A 245 -16.28 1.62 -3.68
N ILE A 246 -17.12 1.13 -2.77
CA ILE A 246 -18.21 1.91 -2.15
C ILE A 246 -17.70 3.19 -1.45
N LEU A 247 -16.41 3.23 -1.08
CA LEU A 247 -15.80 4.41 -0.49
C LEU A 247 -15.54 5.54 -1.50
N SER A 248 -15.53 5.26 -2.81
CA SER A 248 -15.37 6.29 -3.82
C SER A 248 -16.49 7.32 -3.73
N ASP A 249 -16.11 8.59 -3.61
CA ASP A 249 -17.01 9.75 -3.48
C ASP A 249 -17.88 9.79 -2.21
N SER A 250 -17.60 8.94 -1.21
CA SER A 250 -18.42 8.81 0.01
C SER A 250 -18.34 9.98 1.00
N GLY A 251 -17.33 10.85 0.89
CA GLY A 251 -17.11 11.95 1.85
C GLY A 251 -16.79 11.52 3.30
N CYS A 252 -16.51 10.24 3.55
CA CYS A 252 -16.38 9.70 4.91
C CYS A 252 -15.06 10.00 5.63
N GLY A 253 -14.11 10.71 5.00
CA GLY A 253 -12.76 10.86 5.53
C GLY A 253 -12.70 11.50 6.92
N LYS A 254 -13.45 12.60 7.12
CA LYS A 254 -13.52 13.30 8.42
C LYS A 254 -14.15 12.44 9.50
N MET A 255 -15.16 11.63 9.16
CA MET A 255 -15.82 10.75 10.12
C MET A 255 -14.86 9.63 10.55
N ILE A 256 -14.15 9.02 9.60
CA ILE A 256 -13.13 7.99 9.88
C ILE A 256 -12.05 8.55 10.82
N ASP A 257 -11.51 9.73 10.51
CA ASP A 257 -10.42 10.34 11.28
C ASP A 257 -10.84 10.78 12.69
N SER A 258 -12.15 10.93 12.95
CA SER A 258 -12.69 11.23 14.28
C SER A 258 -12.64 10.05 15.26
N ALA A 259 -12.45 8.82 14.77
CA ALA A 259 -12.36 7.65 15.62
C ALA A 259 -11.09 7.71 16.50
N GLN A 260 -11.15 7.12 17.69
CA GLN A 260 -9.99 7.08 18.59
C GLN A 260 -8.86 6.23 18.02
N PHE A 261 -9.20 5.12 17.36
CA PHE A 261 -8.26 4.17 16.76
C PHE A 261 -8.73 3.76 15.36
N VAL A 262 -7.90 3.94 14.34
CA VAL A 262 -8.20 3.66 12.93
C VAL A 262 -7.37 2.49 12.41
N ILE A 263 -8.06 1.46 11.92
CA ILE A 263 -7.46 0.24 11.38
C ILE A 263 -7.71 0.16 9.87
N ARG A 264 -6.65 0.02 9.09
CA ARG A 264 -6.70 -0.04 7.61
C ARG A 264 -6.21 -1.39 7.08
N CYS A 265 -6.72 -1.77 5.92
CA CYS A 265 -6.40 -3.07 5.31
C CYS A 265 -5.40 -2.95 4.16
N ASN A 266 -4.32 -3.73 4.19
CA ASN A 266 -3.47 -4.01 3.04
C ASN A 266 -2.77 -2.78 2.43
N MET A 267 -2.26 -1.86 3.25
CA MET A 267 -1.55 -0.63 2.85
C MET A 267 -2.22 0.11 1.67
N PRO A 268 -3.47 0.58 1.82
CA PRO A 268 -4.17 1.22 0.74
C PRO A 268 -3.76 2.71 0.63
N PRO A 269 -3.71 3.29 -0.57
CA PRO A 269 -3.33 4.70 -0.72
C PRO A 269 -4.31 5.64 -0.01
N LEU A 270 -3.79 6.71 0.59
CA LEU A 270 -4.59 7.70 1.35
C LEU A 270 -4.58 9.11 0.72
N ASN A 271 -3.65 9.35 -0.19
CA ASN A 271 -3.35 10.63 -0.83
C ASN A 271 -4.01 10.70 -2.21
N ASN A 272 -3.75 11.79 -2.97
CA ASN A 272 -4.29 11.99 -4.33
C ASN A 272 -5.82 12.11 -4.39
N GLY A 273 -6.44 12.72 -3.37
CA GLY A 273 -7.88 12.95 -3.31
C GLY A 273 -8.64 11.88 -2.52
N TYR A 274 -8.04 10.72 -2.25
CA TYR A 274 -8.70 9.69 -1.45
C TYR A 274 -8.96 10.14 0.00
N GLN A 275 -8.15 11.06 0.55
CA GLN A 275 -8.27 11.51 1.93
C GLN A 275 -9.65 12.06 2.30
N ASP A 276 -10.38 12.64 1.33
CA ASP A 276 -11.71 13.20 1.57
C ASP A 276 -12.76 12.12 1.84
N HIS A 277 -12.48 10.90 1.40
CA HIS A 277 -13.40 9.76 1.48
C HIS A 277 -12.94 8.71 2.49
N VAL A 278 -11.63 8.52 2.64
CA VAL A 278 -11.07 7.46 3.49
C VAL A 278 -10.28 7.98 4.69
N GLY A 279 -10.02 9.29 4.76
CA GLY A 279 -9.26 9.91 5.85
C GLY A 279 -7.77 9.61 5.77
N VAL A 280 -6.98 10.23 6.64
CA VAL A 280 -5.52 10.05 6.73
C VAL A 280 -5.06 9.40 8.03
N LYS A 281 -5.87 9.46 9.10
CA LYS A 281 -5.51 8.89 10.39
C LYS A 281 -5.33 7.37 10.27
N THR A 282 -4.23 6.86 10.80
CA THR A 282 -3.92 5.43 10.79
C THR A 282 -3.18 5.09 12.07
N ASP A 283 -3.74 4.18 12.87
CA ASP A 283 -3.07 3.65 14.05
C ASP A 283 -2.53 2.23 13.79
N LEU A 284 -3.24 1.47 12.95
CA LEU A 284 -2.88 0.12 12.55
C LEU A 284 -3.18 -0.08 11.06
N VAL A 285 -2.22 -0.59 10.29
CA VAL A 285 -2.43 -0.95 8.88
C VAL A 285 -1.90 -2.36 8.63
N THR A 286 -2.67 -3.20 7.97
CA THR A 286 -2.20 -4.55 7.62
C THR A 286 -1.42 -4.54 6.31
N ALA A 287 -0.51 -5.50 6.14
CA ALA A 287 0.10 -5.80 4.85
C ALA A 287 0.16 -7.31 4.61
N ASN A 288 -0.61 -7.81 3.65
CA ASN A 288 -0.39 -9.17 3.19
C ASN A 288 0.99 -9.27 2.49
N PRO A 289 1.84 -10.28 2.79
CA PRO A 289 3.13 -10.46 2.13
C PRO A 289 3.06 -10.51 0.60
N SER A 290 1.92 -10.87 0.00
CA SER A 290 1.74 -10.77 -1.45
C SER A 290 1.89 -9.35 -1.99
N ILE A 291 1.59 -8.33 -1.19
CA ILE A 291 1.76 -6.91 -1.55
C ILE A 291 3.26 -6.57 -1.58
N LEU A 292 4.01 -7.03 -0.58
CA LEU A 292 5.46 -6.87 -0.51
C LEU A 292 6.14 -7.53 -1.72
N VAL A 293 5.67 -8.71 -2.10
CA VAL A 293 6.14 -9.42 -3.30
C VAL A 293 5.81 -8.65 -4.57
N ALA A 294 4.53 -8.34 -4.80
CA ALA A 294 4.07 -7.79 -6.08
C ALA A 294 4.50 -6.35 -6.32
N LYS A 295 4.46 -5.49 -5.29
CA LYS A 295 4.70 -4.05 -5.43
C LYS A 295 6.14 -3.64 -5.14
N TYR A 296 6.86 -4.43 -4.35
CA TYR A 296 8.19 -4.07 -3.84
C TYR A 296 9.25 -5.16 -4.05
N GLY A 297 9.04 -6.09 -5.00
CA GLY A 297 10.03 -7.11 -5.36
C GLY A 297 10.42 -8.01 -4.19
N ALA A 298 9.48 -8.27 -3.27
CA ALA A 298 9.69 -9.00 -2.02
C ALA A 298 10.79 -8.40 -1.13
N LEU A 299 11.15 -7.13 -1.31
CA LEU A 299 12.22 -6.43 -0.59
C LEU A 299 13.60 -7.09 -0.74
N MET A 300 13.85 -7.76 -1.88
CA MET A 300 15.15 -8.35 -2.17
C MET A 300 16.18 -7.30 -2.60
N GLU A 301 15.73 -6.23 -3.25
CA GLU A 301 16.59 -5.19 -3.82
C GLU A 301 16.23 -3.80 -3.24
N LYS A 302 15.55 -2.95 -4.03
CA LYS A 302 15.16 -1.59 -3.64
C LYS A 302 14.13 -1.62 -2.52
N ARG A 303 14.52 -1.13 -1.34
CA ARG A 303 13.66 -1.03 -0.15
C ARG A 303 13.02 0.35 0.02
N CYS A 304 13.64 1.41 -0.52
CA CYS A 304 13.12 2.77 -0.39
C CYS A 304 11.65 2.92 -0.82
N PRO A 305 11.18 2.37 -1.95
CA PRO A 305 9.77 2.55 -2.34
C PRO A 305 8.77 2.00 -1.31
N PHE A 306 9.13 0.94 -0.60
CA PHE A 306 8.33 0.41 0.50
C PHE A 306 8.30 1.39 1.66
N ILE A 307 9.46 1.88 2.10
CA ILE A 307 9.57 2.84 3.20
C ILE A 307 8.87 4.17 2.90
N GLU A 308 9.03 4.69 1.68
CA GLU A 308 8.32 5.88 1.21
C GLU A 308 6.80 5.70 1.28
N SER A 309 6.30 4.51 0.93
CA SER A 309 4.87 4.23 1.03
C SER A 309 4.35 4.14 2.46
N LEU A 310 5.21 3.94 3.46
CA LEU A 310 4.81 3.93 4.87
C LEU A 310 4.60 5.34 5.43
N ARG A 311 5.20 6.37 4.82
CA ARG A 311 5.12 7.77 5.29
C ARG A 311 3.68 8.27 5.42
N SER A 312 2.78 7.82 4.54
CA SER A 312 1.36 8.18 4.59
C SER A 312 0.63 7.67 5.83
N TYR A 313 1.19 6.68 6.54
CA TYR A 313 0.61 6.11 7.75
C TYR A 313 1.29 6.62 9.02
N GLY A 314 2.28 7.52 8.93
CA GLY A 314 2.95 8.12 10.08
C GLY A 314 3.50 7.11 11.10
N ASN A 315 3.31 7.41 12.38
CA ASN A 315 3.71 6.57 13.51
C ASN A 315 2.66 5.47 13.81
N SER A 316 2.38 4.63 12.82
CA SER A 316 1.40 3.55 12.93
C SER A 316 2.07 2.19 13.12
N LEU A 317 1.24 1.19 13.44
CA LEU A 317 1.65 -0.21 13.47
C LEU A 317 1.41 -0.86 12.09
N LEU A 318 2.43 -1.51 11.53
CA LEU A 318 2.32 -2.34 10.33
C LEU A 318 2.12 -3.81 10.74
N LEU A 319 0.90 -4.33 10.58
CA LEU A 319 0.53 -5.67 11.00
C LEU A 319 0.66 -6.70 9.87
N LEU A 320 1.57 -7.66 10.07
CA LEU A 320 1.93 -8.68 9.10
C LEU A 320 1.41 -10.08 9.53
N PRO A 321 0.79 -10.87 8.63
CA PRO A 321 0.54 -12.30 8.83
C PRO A 321 1.82 -13.11 8.57
N THR A 322 2.88 -12.80 9.32
CA THR A 322 4.25 -13.34 9.17
C THR A 322 4.29 -14.86 9.28
N PHE A 323 3.44 -15.42 10.14
CA PHE A 323 3.38 -16.84 10.46
C PHE A 323 2.11 -17.50 9.93
N SER A 324 1.55 -17.02 8.82
CA SER A 324 0.41 -17.68 8.19
C SER A 324 0.78 -18.73 7.16
N TYR A 325 1.88 -18.55 6.42
CA TYR A 325 2.42 -19.51 5.47
C TYR A 325 3.94 -19.50 5.56
N ARG A 326 4.63 -20.62 5.29
CA ARG A 326 6.11 -20.67 5.37
C ARG A 326 6.79 -19.58 4.54
N ARG A 327 6.27 -19.34 3.33
CA ARG A 327 6.76 -18.29 2.42
C ARG A 327 6.61 -16.86 2.95
N ASN A 328 5.72 -16.62 3.91
CA ASN A 328 5.47 -15.29 4.45
C ASN A 328 6.58 -14.83 5.40
N THR A 329 7.19 -15.77 6.14
CA THR A 329 8.19 -15.47 7.18
C THR A 329 9.38 -14.68 6.62
N PRO A 330 10.12 -15.15 5.59
CA PRO A 330 11.29 -14.42 5.11
C PRO A 330 10.95 -13.03 4.53
N VAL A 331 9.83 -12.90 3.82
CA VAL A 331 9.42 -11.60 3.24
C VAL A 331 9.03 -10.61 4.34
N SER A 332 8.33 -11.09 5.38
CA SER A 332 7.95 -10.25 6.51
C SER A 332 9.16 -9.79 7.28
N LEU A 333 10.12 -10.69 7.59
CA LEU A 333 11.36 -10.33 8.29
C LEU A 333 12.14 -9.25 7.52
N ARG A 334 12.21 -9.32 6.18
CA ARG A 334 12.80 -8.24 5.39
C ARG A 334 12.06 -6.91 5.52
N ALA A 335 10.73 -6.93 5.73
CA ALA A 335 9.98 -5.70 6.02
C ALA A 335 10.33 -5.13 7.41
N PHE A 336 10.48 -5.98 8.43
CA PHE A 336 10.96 -5.57 9.76
C PHE A 336 12.34 -4.89 9.64
N TYR A 337 13.31 -5.57 9.03
CA TYR A 337 14.67 -5.03 8.88
C TYR A 337 14.68 -3.75 8.04
N SER A 338 13.90 -3.68 6.96
CA SER A 338 13.82 -2.44 6.16
C SER A 338 13.25 -1.27 6.96
N ILE A 339 12.28 -1.51 7.84
CA ILE A 339 11.72 -0.46 8.70
C ILE A 339 12.77 0.04 9.71
N GLU A 340 13.53 -0.89 10.29
CA GLU A 340 14.59 -0.62 11.24
C GLU A 340 15.78 0.12 10.59
N ASP A 341 16.33 -0.43 9.51
CA ASP A 341 17.49 0.10 8.77
C ASP A 341 17.28 1.55 8.30
N PHE A 342 16.04 1.90 7.96
CA PHE A 342 15.68 3.25 7.48
C PHE A 342 15.13 4.17 8.58
N GLY A 343 15.05 3.71 9.83
CA GLY A 343 14.55 4.51 10.96
C GLY A 343 13.10 5.00 10.75
N SER A 344 12.24 4.17 10.13
CA SER A 344 10.85 4.56 9.89
C SER A 344 10.09 4.70 11.22
N PRO A 345 9.21 5.71 11.38
CA PRO A 345 8.37 5.81 12.57
C PRO A 345 7.32 4.70 12.64
N THR A 346 6.97 4.09 11.50
CA THR A 346 6.06 2.94 11.46
C THR A 346 6.73 1.73 12.12
N ARG A 347 5.99 0.99 12.95
CA ARG A 347 6.52 -0.19 13.66
C ARG A 347 5.87 -1.47 13.15
N ALA A 348 6.67 -2.39 12.63
CA ALA A 348 6.16 -3.70 12.23
C ALA A 348 5.82 -4.59 13.44
N ILE A 349 4.73 -5.34 13.33
CA ILE A 349 4.28 -6.35 14.29
C ILE A 349 3.67 -7.55 13.55
N SER A 350 3.64 -8.71 14.18
CA SER A 350 3.10 -9.93 13.57
C SER A 350 1.84 -10.42 14.25
N PHE A 351 0.84 -10.83 13.47
CA PHE A 351 -0.28 -11.62 14.00
C PHE A 351 0.25 -12.89 14.65
N ASN A 352 -0.33 -13.25 15.79
CA ASN A 352 -0.14 -14.57 16.37
C ASN A 352 -1.02 -15.59 15.60
N PRO A 353 -0.44 -16.64 15.01
CA PRO A 353 -1.21 -17.61 14.25
C PRO A 353 -2.20 -18.39 15.12
N GLN A 354 -1.95 -18.56 16.42
CA GLN A 354 -2.91 -19.21 17.33
C GLN A 354 -4.20 -18.38 17.48
N TYR A 355 -4.07 -17.06 17.52
CA TYR A 355 -5.23 -16.16 17.54
C TYR A 355 -6.02 -16.27 16.24
N LEU A 356 -5.34 -16.29 15.07
CA LEU A 356 -6.01 -16.45 13.78
C LEU A 356 -6.72 -17.80 13.64
N GLN A 357 -6.14 -18.88 14.20
CA GLN A 357 -6.80 -20.20 14.26
C GLN A 357 -8.05 -20.16 15.13
N LYS A 358 -8.00 -19.52 16.30
CA LYS A 358 -9.16 -19.35 17.18
C LYS A 358 -10.26 -18.52 16.51
N LEU A 359 -9.90 -17.46 15.78
CA LEU A 359 -10.85 -16.69 14.98
C LEU A 359 -11.51 -17.55 13.90
N ASP A 360 -10.75 -18.37 13.17
CA ASP A 360 -11.29 -19.29 12.16
C ASP A 360 -12.32 -20.24 12.79
N VAL A 361 -12.02 -20.82 13.95
CA VAL A 361 -12.96 -21.68 14.70
C VAL A 361 -14.21 -20.89 15.13
N PHE A 362 -14.03 -19.68 15.68
CA PHE A 362 -15.14 -18.83 16.11
C PHE A 362 -16.10 -18.52 14.95
N TRP A 363 -15.59 -18.04 13.82
CA TRP A 363 -16.45 -17.68 12.69
C TRP A 363 -17.07 -18.90 11.99
N ARG A 364 -16.38 -20.05 11.96
CA ARG A 364 -16.98 -21.32 11.52
C ARG A 364 -18.17 -21.71 12.38
N SER A 365 -18.09 -21.51 13.71
CA SER A 365 -19.22 -21.75 14.61
C SER A 365 -20.42 -20.83 14.36
N LYS A 366 -20.20 -19.67 13.72
CA LYS A 366 -21.24 -18.74 13.27
C LYS A 366 -21.72 -19.02 11.84
N GLY A 367 -21.29 -20.12 11.22
CA GLY A 367 -21.73 -20.56 9.89
C GLY A 367 -20.80 -20.17 8.74
N LEU A 368 -19.69 -19.48 9.00
CA LEU A 368 -18.75 -19.10 7.93
C LEU A 368 -18.00 -20.32 7.39
N ARG A 369 -18.21 -20.64 6.11
CA ARG A 369 -17.46 -21.68 5.39
C ARG A 369 -16.54 -21.04 4.37
N ALA A 370 -15.29 -20.79 4.77
CA ALA A 370 -14.24 -20.27 3.89
C ALA A 370 -12.94 -21.05 4.10
N VAL A 371 -12.01 -20.96 3.14
CA VAL A 371 -10.65 -21.49 3.32
C VAL A 371 -9.90 -20.64 4.34
N ARG A 372 -10.08 -19.31 4.29
CA ARG A 372 -9.46 -18.36 5.20
C ARG A 372 -10.34 -17.13 5.36
N LEU A 373 -10.36 -16.54 6.55
CA LEU A 373 -10.97 -15.22 6.78
C LEU A 373 -10.27 -14.14 5.95
N SER A 374 -10.99 -13.13 5.51
CA SER A 374 -10.38 -11.94 4.90
C SER A 374 -9.57 -11.12 5.92
N SER A 375 -8.61 -10.32 5.43
CA SER A 375 -7.91 -9.34 6.29
C SER A 375 -8.90 -8.43 7.02
N GLY A 376 -9.96 -8.01 6.33
CA GLY A 376 -11.01 -7.14 6.89
C GLY A 376 -11.72 -7.79 8.07
N LEU A 377 -12.16 -9.04 7.94
CA LEU A 377 -12.83 -9.76 9.04
C LEU A 377 -11.88 -10.03 10.21
N MET A 378 -10.61 -10.33 9.95
CA MET A 378 -9.60 -10.50 10.99
C MET A 378 -9.43 -9.22 11.84
N VAL A 379 -9.29 -8.05 11.20
CA VAL A 379 -9.11 -6.80 11.94
C VAL A 379 -10.42 -6.24 12.51
N ALA A 380 -11.56 -6.51 11.88
CA ALA A 380 -12.87 -6.20 12.46
C ALA A 380 -13.11 -7.00 13.76
N SER A 381 -12.71 -8.28 13.78
CA SER A 381 -12.75 -9.10 14.99
C SER A 381 -11.85 -8.53 16.09
N LEU A 382 -10.62 -8.13 15.75
CA LEU A 382 -9.71 -7.47 16.69
C LEU A 382 -10.31 -6.17 17.23
N ALA A 383 -10.92 -5.33 16.39
CA ALA A 383 -11.57 -4.10 16.82
C ALA A 383 -12.75 -4.38 17.79
N LEU A 384 -13.55 -5.41 17.53
CA LEU A 384 -14.65 -5.82 18.42
C LEU A 384 -14.15 -6.22 19.81
N GLU A 385 -12.95 -6.80 19.89
CA GLU A 385 -12.30 -7.12 21.16
C GLU A 385 -11.63 -5.92 21.84
N LEU A 386 -11.14 -4.92 21.09
CA LEU A 386 -10.40 -3.78 21.65
C LEU A 386 -11.27 -2.55 21.95
N CYS A 387 -12.43 -2.43 21.33
CA CYS A 387 -13.17 -1.16 21.26
C CYS A 387 -14.62 -1.28 21.70
N SER A 388 -15.14 -0.23 22.35
CA SER A 388 -16.52 -0.11 22.80
C SER A 388 -17.51 0.09 21.65
N ASN A 389 -17.16 0.93 20.68
CA ASN A 389 -17.90 1.19 19.44
C ASN A 389 -17.02 0.83 18.24
N VAL A 390 -17.55 0.04 17.31
CA VAL A 390 -16.85 -0.36 16.09
C VAL A 390 -17.66 0.09 14.88
N HIS A 391 -17.02 0.89 14.04
CA HIS A 391 -17.57 1.38 12.77
C HIS A 391 -16.79 0.76 11.62
N LEU A 392 -17.50 0.18 10.65
CA LEU A 392 -16.92 -0.45 9.48
C LEU A 392 -17.21 0.38 8.24
N PHE A 393 -16.18 0.65 7.45
CA PHE A 393 -16.24 1.44 6.22
C PHE A 393 -15.64 0.65 5.06
N GLY A 394 -16.20 0.73 3.85
CA GLY A 394 -15.64 0.02 2.69
C GLY A 394 -15.78 -1.50 2.73
N PHE A 395 -16.67 -2.04 3.57
CA PHE A 395 -17.02 -3.46 3.62
C PHE A 395 -18.20 -3.73 2.71
N TRP A 396 -17.95 -3.72 1.40
CA TRP A 396 -18.95 -3.99 0.36
C TRP A 396 -18.33 -4.85 -0.74
N PRO A 397 -18.66 -6.15 -0.82
CA PRO A 397 -18.02 -7.09 -1.76
C PRO A 397 -18.77 -7.22 -3.10
N PHE A 398 -19.62 -6.27 -3.45
CA PHE A 398 -20.47 -6.32 -4.66
C PHE A 398 -20.11 -5.21 -5.64
N SER A 399 -20.31 -5.46 -6.93
CA SER A 399 -19.94 -4.53 -8.01
C SER A 399 -20.96 -3.44 -8.30
N ASN A 400 -22.09 -3.41 -7.58
CA ASN A 400 -23.11 -2.38 -7.73
C ASN A 400 -23.32 -1.69 -6.39
N HIS A 401 -23.44 -0.37 -6.39
CA HIS A 401 -23.76 0.40 -5.21
C HIS A 401 -25.19 0.07 -4.73
N PRO A 402 -25.44 -0.04 -3.41
CA PRO A 402 -26.79 -0.35 -2.91
C PRO A 402 -27.82 0.72 -3.29
N HIS A 403 -27.39 1.99 -3.35
CA HIS A 403 -28.20 3.11 -3.83
C HIS A 403 -27.94 3.38 -5.31
N GLY A 404 -29.01 3.37 -6.12
CA GLY A 404 -28.97 3.71 -7.54
C GLY A 404 -28.27 2.69 -8.45
N LEU A 405 -27.79 1.56 -7.91
CA LEU A 405 -27.21 0.43 -8.65
C LEU A 405 -26.00 0.76 -9.55
N ARG A 406 -25.38 1.93 -9.36
CA ARG A 406 -24.19 2.35 -10.12
C ARG A 406 -23.06 1.33 -9.98
N THR A 407 -22.34 1.06 -11.06
CA THR A 407 -21.19 0.16 -11.03
C THR A 407 -20.10 0.71 -10.14
N LEU A 408 -19.54 -0.15 -9.30
CA LEU A 408 -18.41 0.12 -8.42
C LEU A 408 -17.20 -0.68 -8.89
N LYS A 409 -16.02 -0.06 -8.77
CA LYS A 409 -14.75 -0.77 -8.84
C LYS A 409 -14.61 -1.71 -7.64
N ASN A 410 -13.76 -2.72 -7.75
CA ASN A 410 -13.49 -3.60 -6.62
C ASN A 410 -12.86 -2.84 -5.43
N HIS A 411 -11.88 -1.98 -5.69
CA HIS A 411 -11.30 -1.11 -4.67
C HIS A 411 -11.57 0.37 -4.96
N TYR A 412 -11.49 1.22 -3.93
CA TYR A 412 -11.65 2.67 -4.13
C TYR A 412 -10.49 3.30 -4.94
N TYR A 413 -9.37 2.59 -5.08
CA TYR A 413 -8.14 3.06 -5.72
C TYR A 413 -7.73 2.28 -6.98
N ASP A 414 -8.31 1.11 -7.23
CA ASP A 414 -8.08 0.29 -8.42
C ASP A 414 -9.27 -0.64 -8.68
N ASP A 415 -9.24 -1.38 -9.79
CA ASP A 415 -10.28 -2.36 -10.11
C ASP A 415 -9.74 -3.80 -10.16
N ILE A 416 -8.83 -4.14 -9.25
CA ILE A 416 -8.24 -5.48 -9.17
C ILE A 416 -9.19 -6.41 -8.41
N PRO A 417 -9.73 -7.48 -9.04
CA PRO A 417 -10.69 -8.37 -8.38
C PRO A 417 -10.04 -9.26 -7.31
N PRO A 418 -10.80 -9.71 -6.30
CA PRO A 418 -10.30 -10.60 -5.27
C PRO A 418 -10.06 -12.00 -5.83
N LYS A 419 -9.13 -12.73 -5.22
CA LYS A 419 -8.93 -14.16 -5.51
C LYS A 419 -10.08 -14.97 -4.90
N LYS A 420 -11.11 -15.24 -5.71
CA LYS A 420 -12.38 -15.91 -5.32
C LYS A 420 -12.23 -17.26 -4.58
N LYS A 421 -11.07 -17.93 -4.66
CA LYS A 421 -10.86 -19.25 -4.04
C LYS A 421 -10.57 -19.24 -2.53
N PHE A 422 -10.18 -18.10 -1.95
CA PHE A 422 -9.69 -18.07 -0.56
C PHE A 422 -10.72 -17.58 0.46
N HIS A 423 -11.46 -16.54 0.11
CA HIS A 423 -12.37 -15.83 1.00
C HIS A 423 -13.80 -15.93 0.50
N ALA A 424 -14.75 -16.04 1.42
CA ALA A 424 -16.18 -16.01 1.12
C ALA A 424 -16.72 -14.60 1.44
N MET A 425 -16.21 -13.57 0.75
CA MET A 425 -16.48 -12.17 1.08
C MET A 425 -17.99 -11.82 1.18
N PRO A 426 -18.89 -12.31 0.30
CA PRO A 426 -20.32 -12.09 0.47
C PRO A 426 -20.89 -12.68 1.77
N VAL A 427 -20.44 -13.88 2.16
CA VAL A 427 -20.86 -14.53 3.41
C VAL A 427 -20.30 -13.79 4.62
N GLU A 428 -19.06 -13.32 4.56
CA GLU A 428 -18.48 -12.46 5.60
C GLU A 428 -19.30 -11.17 5.74
N PHE A 429 -19.69 -10.54 4.62
CA PHE A 429 -20.54 -9.35 4.63
C PHE A 429 -21.91 -9.63 5.27
N GLU A 430 -22.57 -10.75 4.96
CA GLU A 430 -23.85 -11.08 5.58
C GLU A 430 -23.75 -11.23 7.11
N LEU A 431 -22.65 -11.79 7.60
CA LEU A 431 -22.37 -11.89 9.04
C LEU A 431 -22.16 -10.50 9.67
N LEU A 432 -21.42 -9.62 8.99
CA LEU A 432 -21.22 -8.24 9.44
C LEU A 432 -22.53 -7.44 9.41
N LEU A 433 -23.37 -7.65 8.39
CA LEU A 433 -24.69 -7.06 8.28
C LEU A 433 -25.60 -7.54 9.42
N LYS A 434 -25.53 -8.82 9.81
CA LYS A 434 -26.24 -9.32 10.99
C LYS A 434 -25.78 -8.64 12.28
N LEU A 435 -24.48 -8.41 12.45
CA LEU A 435 -23.97 -7.66 13.61
C LEU A 435 -24.41 -6.18 13.58
N HIS A 436 -24.53 -5.59 12.39
CA HIS A 436 -25.14 -4.28 12.21
C HIS A 436 -26.58 -4.27 12.72
N THR A 437 -27.43 -5.19 12.25
CA THR A 437 -28.86 -5.21 12.63
C THR A 437 -29.08 -5.54 14.11
N GLU A 438 -28.15 -6.28 14.72
CA GLU A 438 -28.17 -6.55 16.15
C GLU A 438 -27.64 -5.38 17.01
N GLY A 439 -27.20 -4.27 16.40
CA GLY A 439 -26.65 -3.11 17.09
C GLY A 439 -25.28 -3.37 17.74
N VAL A 440 -24.56 -4.40 17.30
CA VAL A 440 -23.25 -4.80 17.83
C VAL A 440 -22.12 -3.92 17.28
N LEU A 441 -22.18 -3.61 15.98
CA LEU A 441 -21.28 -2.71 15.26
C LEU A 441 -22.10 -1.85 14.28
N ARG A 442 -21.54 -0.74 13.78
CA ARG A 442 -22.17 0.05 12.71
C ARG A 442 -21.43 -0.17 11.41
N LEU A 443 -22.12 -0.70 10.41
CA LEU A 443 -21.64 -0.79 9.03
C LEU A 443 -22.10 0.46 8.27
N HIS A 444 -21.19 1.17 7.61
CA HIS A 444 -21.49 2.37 6.82
C HIS A 444 -21.45 2.03 5.33
N LEU A 445 -22.59 2.20 4.65
CA LEU A 445 -22.78 1.94 3.22
C LEU A 445 -23.27 3.17 2.44
N ASP A 446 -23.61 4.25 3.15
CA ASP A 446 -24.03 5.54 2.60
C ASP A 446 -22.87 6.54 2.56
N ASP A 447 -23.09 7.63 1.85
CA ASP A 447 -22.25 8.81 1.91
C ASP A 447 -22.33 9.45 3.31
N CYS A 448 -21.19 9.94 3.81
CA CYS A 448 -21.12 10.60 5.10
C CYS A 448 -21.44 12.10 4.98
N VAL A 449 -22.45 12.55 5.73
CA VAL A 449 -22.86 13.96 5.72
C VAL A 449 -21.94 14.80 6.63
N PRO A 450 -21.52 16.01 6.22
CA PRO A 450 -20.77 16.96 7.06
C PRO A 450 -21.61 17.44 8.26
N GLY A 451 -21.69 16.63 9.31
CA GLY A 451 -22.48 16.89 10.52
C GLY A 451 -22.62 15.66 11.43
N GLU A 452 -22.48 14.45 10.86
CA GLU A 452 -22.56 13.19 11.61
C GLU A 452 -21.29 12.85 12.41
N VAL A 453 -20.28 13.72 12.43
CA VAL A 453 -19.03 13.49 13.19
C VAL A 453 -19.31 13.25 14.68
N ASN A 454 -20.39 13.84 15.21
CA ASN A 454 -20.84 13.64 16.60
C ASN A 454 -21.52 12.29 16.88
N LEU A 455 -21.90 11.52 15.85
CA LEU A 455 -22.59 10.22 16.00
C LEU A 455 -21.63 9.05 16.29
N MET A 456 -20.32 9.22 16.05
CA MET A 456 -19.31 8.24 16.50
C MET A 456 -19.08 8.27 18.01
N GLY A 457 -19.51 9.34 18.70
CA GLY A 457 -19.23 9.59 20.12
C GLY A 457 -20.46 9.72 21.02
N SER A 458 -21.66 9.89 20.46
CA SER A 458 -22.91 10.08 21.20
C SER A 458 -23.44 8.75 21.71
N THR A 459 -23.16 8.45 22.97
CA THR A 459 -24.05 7.62 23.78
C THR A 459 -25.40 8.34 23.80
N GLY A 460 -26.49 7.64 23.44
CA GLY A 460 -27.83 8.15 23.67
C GLY A 460 -27.93 8.62 25.12
N GLY A 461 -28.01 9.93 25.31
CA GLY A 461 -28.25 10.53 26.61
C GLY A 461 -29.62 10.06 27.07
N ASP A 462 -29.67 9.57 28.31
CA ASP A 462 -30.89 9.33 29.06
C ASP A 462 -31.79 10.56 28.93
N GLY A 463 -32.85 10.42 28.13
CA GLY A 463 -33.97 11.32 28.19
C GLY A 463 -34.73 11.01 29.47
N ARG A 464 -34.72 11.93 30.42
CA ARG A 464 -35.80 12.11 31.39
C ARG A 464 -35.70 13.51 32.03
N PRO A 465 -36.87 14.06 32.40
CA PRO A 465 -37.48 15.25 31.83
C PRO A 465 -36.85 16.56 32.29
#